data_AF-A0A7V4LWA7-F1
#
_entry.id   AF-A0A7V4LWA7-F1
#
_cell.length_a   1.000
_cell.length_b   1.000
_cell.length_c   1.000
_cell.angle_alpha   90.00
_cell.angle_beta   90.00
_cell.angle_gamma   90.00
#
_symmetry.space_group_name_H-M   'P 1'
#
loop_
_entity.id
_entity.type
_entity.pdbx_description
1 polymer ?
#
loop_
_entity_poly.entity_id
_entity_poly.type
_entity_poly.pdbx_seq_one_letter_code
_entity_poly.pdbx_strand_id
1 'polypeptide(L)'
;MTPPIIITEDDVADAIGSSFATSSRGLVWQLGVGTEIADSDKVPSIMKNSMIIPIETTITRQGTLGGYTYQYTVRYRYEFSILKDSMDFMYWIKSNYTTPRISSSDTGWANFKLTKFVLRDSCTINGTFNKEGIHTSKVRGMKQFTNRLTATLIDVIVDKRTKRVVHGTINIIAEGESSDGTAYSYTGVLSIFSDSIATLILNDQTYEIDLITGNTTWIEDDDGG
;
A
#
# COMPACT_ATOMS: atom_id res chain seq x y z
N MET A 1 4.84 -25.97 29.19
CA MET A 1 4.02 -25.16 28.28
C MET A 1 4.94 -24.16 27.62
N THR A 2 4.94 -24.06 26.31
CA THR A 2 5.72 -23.05 25.58
C THR A 2 5.02 -21.70 25.76
N PRO A 3 5.74 -20.61 26.09
CA PRO A 3 5.13 -19.28 26.20
C PRO A 3 4.55 -18.84 24.83
N PRO A 4 3.46 -18.06 24.82
CA PRO A 4 2.82 -17.64 23.59
C PRO A 4 3.73 -16.72 22.76
N ILE A 5 3.68 -16.87 21.44
CA ILE A 5 4.36 -15.99 20.50
C ILE A 5 3.52 -14.73 20.33
N ILE A 6 3.92 -13.66 20.99
CA ILE A 6 3.24 -12.36 20.90
C ILE A 6 3.73 -11.62 19.65
N ILE A 7 2.82 -11.31 18.74
CA ILE A 7 3.06 -10.35 17.65
C ILE A 7 2.86 -8.95 18.23
N THR A 8 3.83 -8.07 18.01
CA THR A 8 3.85 -6.70 18.57
C THR A 8 3.50 -5.65 17.53
N GLU A 9 3.17 -4.43 17.95
CA GLU A 9 2.95 -3.26 17.09
C GLU A 9 4.11 -3.08 16.11
N ASP A 10 5.32 -3.27 16.61
CA ASP A 10 6.58 -3.25 15.89
C ASP A 10 6.69 -4.28 14.74
N ASP A 11 6.20 -5.50 14.97
CA ASP A 11 6.16 -6.56 13.93
C ASP A 11 5.14 -6.19 12.85
N VAL A 12 4.01 -5.59 13.26
CA VAL A 12 2.92 -5.19 12.38
C VAL A 12 3.27 -3.92 11.60
N ALA A 13 4.00 -2.98 12.19
CA ALA A 13 4.53 -1.81 11.52
C ALA A 13 5.45 -2.21 10.35
N ASP A 14 6.37 -3.16 10.55
CA ASP A 14 7.24 -3.68 9.48
C ASP A 14 6.43 -4.36 8.35
N ALA A 15 5.32 -5.05 8.69
CA ALA A 15 4.41 -5.65 7.70
C ALA A 15 3.60 -4.59 6.92
N ILE A 16 3.13 -3.53 7.59
CA ILE A 16 2.44 -2.39 6.97
C ILE A 16 3.40 -1.63 6.05
N GLY A 17 4.57 -1.25 6.56
CA GLY A 17 5.60 -0.54 5.80
C GLY A 17 5.97 -1.30 4.53
N SER A 18 6.25 -2.60 4.65
CA SER A 18 6.53 -3.46 3.49
C SER A 18 5.33 -3.61 2.55
N SER A 19 4.11 -3.54 3.04
CA SER A 19 2.90 -3.61 2.19
C SER A 19 2.61 -2.32 1.43
N PHE A 20 3.11 -1.19 1.93
CA PHE A 20 2.87 0.12 1.33
C PHE A 20 4.01 0.56 0.41
N ALA A 21 5.24 0.12 0.70
CA ALA A 21 6.45 0.57 0.05
C ALA A 21 6.50 0.37 -1.47
N THR A 22 7.22 1.25 -2.17
CA THR A 22 7.44 1.12 -3.61
C THR A 22 8.46 0.03 -3.97
N SER A 23 9.47 -0.21 -3.11
CA SER A 23 10.50 -1.25 -3.31
C SER A 23 9.92 -2.67 -3.35
N SER A 24 8.85 -2.91 -2.60
CA SER A 24 8.08 -4.17 -2.57
C SER A 24 6.92 -4.19 -3.57
N ARG A 25 6.74 -3.12 -4.37
CA ARG A 25 5.61 -2.92 -5.29
C ARG A 25 4.25 -2.89 -4.58
N GLY A 26 4.25 -2.43 -3.33
CA GLY A 26 3.10 -2.26 -2.46
C GLY A 26 2.16 -1.12 -2.87
N LEU A 27 1.26 -0.73 -1.97
CA LEU A 27 0.16 0.22 -2.21
C LEU A 27 0.62 1.50 -2.94
N VAL A 28 1.68 2.16 -2.46
CA VAL A 28 2.13 3.45 -3.02
C VAL A 28 2.57 3.32 -4.47
N TRP A 29 3.18 2.19 -4.85
CA TRP A 29 3.51 1.92 -6.25
C TRP A 29 2.24 1.79 -7.11
N GLN A 30 1.20 1.13 -6.59
CA GLN A 30 -0.06 0.93 -7.32
C GLN A 30 -0.84 2.24 -7.49
N LEU A 31 -0.77 3.15 -6.52
CA LEU A 31 -1.33 4.50 -6.64
C LEU A 31 -0.63 5.29 -7.76
N GLY A 32 0.69 5.14 -7.88
CA GLY A 32 1.47 5.71 -9.00
C GLY A 32 1.05 5.14 -10.35
N VAL A 33 0.83 3.83 -10.45
CA VAL A 33 0.33 3.17 -11.68
C VAL A 33 -1.06 3.70 -12.06
N GLY A 34 -2.00 3.75 -11.12
CA GLY A 34 -3.33 4.33 -11.35
C GLY A 34 -3.24 5.78 -11.83
N THR A 35 -2.35 6.56 -11.23
CA THR A 35 -2.11 7.96 -11.62
C THR A 35 -1.47 8.09 -13.01
N GLU A 36 -0.58 7.17 -13.39
CA GLU A 36 -0.04 7.12 -14.75
C GLU A 36 -1.12 6.82 -15.78
N ILE A 37 -2.04 5.89 -15.48
CA ILE A 37 -3.17 5.58 -16.35
C ILE A 37 -4.12 6.77 -16.46
N ALA A 38 -4.39 7.47 -15.35
CA ALA A 38 -5.22 8.67 -15.32
C ALA A 38 -4.61 9.86 -16.09
N ASP A 39 -3.29 9.87 -16.24
CA ASP A 39 -2.54 10.91 -16.95
C ASP A 39 -2.64 10.70 -18.48
N SER A 40 -3.73 11.22 -19.03
CA SER A 40 -4.33 10.87 -20.33
C SER A 40 -3.55 11.24 -21.61
N ASP A 41 -2.24 11.45 -21.57
CA ASP A 41 -1.43 11.60 -22.80
C ASP A 41 -1.37 10.29 -23.60
N LYS A 42 -1.66 9.14 -22.95
CA LYS A 42 -1.73 7.81 -23.56
C LYS A 42 -3.15 7.36 -23.94
N VAL A 43 -4.19 8.14 -23.67
CA VAL A 43 -5.59 7.80 -24.01
C VAL A 43 -5.97 8.48 -25.33
N PRO A 44 -6.21 7.74 -26.43
CA PRO A 44 -6.51 8.30 -27.74
C PRO A 44 -7.61 9.36 -27.69
N SER A 45 -7.39 10.49 -28.35
CA SER A 45 -8.23 11.69 -28.37
C SER A 45 -9.70 11.40 -28.72
N ILE A 46 -9.95 10.32 -29.47
CA ILE A 46 -11.26 9.89 -29.97
C ILE A 46 -12.05 9.12 -28.88
N MET A 47 -11.38 8.59 -27.84
CA MET A 47 -12.01 7.86 -26.72
C MET A 47 -12.36 8.75 -25.52
N LYS A 48 -11.86 9.99 -25.47
CA LYS A 48 -12.07 10.92 -24.35
C LYS A 48 -13.53 11.38 -24.16
N ASN A 49 -14.40 11.21 -25.16
CA ASN A 49 -15.80 11.66 -25.07
C ASN A 49 -16.82 10.58 -24.66
N SER A 50 -16.46 9.29 -24.59
CA SER A 50 -17.48 8.23 -24.52
C SER A 50 -17.11 6.94 -23.80
N MET A 51 -15.89 6.79 -23.27
CA MET A 51 -15.49 5.51 -22.66
C MET A 51 -16.29 5.24 -21.38
N ILE A 52 -17.14 4.21 -21.43
CA ILE A 52 -17.76 3.48 -20.30
C ILE A 52 -17.49 1.98 -20.53
N ILE A 53 -16.31 1.65 -21.09
CA ILE A 53 -15.92 0.27 -21.36
C ILE A 53 -14.72 -0.02 -20.48
N PRO A 54 -14.82 -1.01 -19.57
CA PRO A 54 -13.70 -1.37 -18.71
C PRO A 54 -12.57 -1.98 -19.54
N ILE A 55 -11.35 -1.51 -19.28
CA ILE A 55 -10.14 -2.09 -19.82
C ILE A 55 -9.55 -3.01 -18.77
N GLU A 56 -9.07 -4.18 -19.19
CA GLU A 56 -8.38 -5.13 -18.32
C GLU A 56 -7.02 -5.48 -18.87
N THR A 57 -6.05 -5.67 -17.97
CA THR A 57 -4.72 -6.14 -18.34
C THR A 57 -4.09 -6.92 -17.20
N THR A 58 -3.21 -7.85 -17.53
CA THR A 58 -2.46 -8.65 -16.56
C THR A 58 -0.98 -8.46 -16.78
N ILE A 59 -0.26 -8.17 -15.71
CA ILE A 59 1.18 -7.98 -15.71
C ILE A 59 1.80 -8.96 -14.72
N THR A 60 2.80 -9.70 -15.19
CA THR A 60 3.67 -10.50 -14.34
C THR A 60 5.08 -9.91 -14.39
N ARG A 61 5.68 -9.66 -13.22
CA ARG A 61 7.06 -9.19 -13.13
C ARG A 61 7.77 -9.82 -11.94
N GLN A 62 9.08 -9.88 -12.04
CA GLN A 62 9.97 -10.19 -10.94
C GLN A 62 11.24 -9.34 -11.07
N GLY A 63 11.95 -9.16 -9.96
CA GLY A 63 13.20 -8.41 -9.97
C GLY A 63 13.83 -8.28 -8.61
N THR A 64 14.95 -7.61 -8.60
CA THR A 64 15.71 -7.24 -7.40
C THR A 64 16.02 -5.75 -7.44
N LEU A 65 16.03 -5.12 -6.26
CA LEU A 65 16.40 -3.72 -6.09
C LEU A 65 17.19 -3.60 -4.79
N GLY A 66 18.51 -3.56 -4.87
CA GLY A 66 19.36 -3.63 -3.67
C GLY A 66 19.10 -4.91 -2.86
N GLY A 67 18.85 -4.77 -1.56
CA GLY A 67 18.51 -5.88 -0.66
C GLY A 67 17.07 -6.42 -0.77
N TYR A 68 16.31 -5.97 -1.78
CA TYR A 68 14.91 -6.30 -1.96
C TYR A 68 14.72 -7.24 -3.15
N THR A 69 13.85 -8.24 -3.00
CA THR A 69 13.37 -9.07 -4.11
C THR A 69 11.86 -8.99 -4.18
N TYR A 70 11.32 -9.03 -5.39
CA TYR A 70 9.88 -9.10 -5.60
C TYR A 70 9.55 -9.99 -6.79
N GLN A 71 8.39 -10.62 -6.72
CA GLN A 71 7.72 -11.31 -7.81
C GLN A 71 6.23 -11.08 -7.63
N TYR A 72 5.54 -10.66 -8.69
CA TYR A 72 4.10 -10.48 -8.63
C TYR A 72 3.42 -10.79 -9.96
N THR A 73 2.17 -11.21 -9.84
CA THR A 73 1.18 -11.20 -10.92
C THR A 73 0.05 -10.29 -10.48
N VAL A 74 -0.24 -9.27 -11.27
CA VAL A 74 -1.31 -8.30 -11.01
C VAL A 74 -2.25 -8.21 -12.20
N ARG A 75 -3.55 -8.28 -11.93
CA ARG A 75 -4.61 -7.97 -12.89
C ARG A 75 -5.16 -6.61 -12.56
N TYR A 76 -5.16 -5.70 -13.53
CA TYR A 76 -5.80 -4.40 -13.44
C TYR A 76 -7.11 -4.41 -14.19
N ARG A 77 -8.08 -3.65 -13.67
CA ARG A 77 -9.29 -3.25 -14.39
C ARG A 77 -9.51 -1.77 -14.16
N TYR A 78 -9.74 -1.00 -15.21
CA TYR A 78 -10.02 0.42 -15.07
C TYR A 78 -11.05 0.94 -16.05
N GLU A 79 -11.81 1.93 -15.62
CA GLU A 79 -12.91 2.52 -16.36
C GLU A 79 -12.93 4.03 -16.14
N PHE A 80 -12.95 4.79 -17.24
CA PHE A 80 -12.91 6.25 -17.20
C PHE A 80 -14.31 6.85 -17.25
N SER A 81 -14.46 8.05 -16.72
CA SER A 81 -15.59 8.92 -16.99
C SER A 81 -15.10 10.36 -17.02
N ILE A 82 -14.77 10.85 -18.23
CA ILE A 82 -14.21 12.20 -18.40
C ILE A 82 -15.23 13.28 -18.02
N LEU A 83 -16.52 13.08 -18.33
CA LEU A 83 -17.60 14.00 -17.93
C LEU A 83 -17.71 14.16 -16.40
N LYS A 84 -17.34 13.12 -15.65
CA LYS A 84 -17.37 13.12 -14.18
C LYS A 84 -16.00 13.41 -13.56
N ASP A 85 -14.95 13.61 -14.38
CA ASP A 85 -13.55 13.69 -13.95
C ASP A 85 -13.22 12.56 -12.96
N SER A 86 -13.57 11.33 -13.36
CA SER A 86 -13.40 10.14 -12.51
C SER A 86 -12.84 8.95 -13.27
N MET A 87 -12.11 8.08 -12.56
CA MET A 87 -11.70 6.77 -13.03
C MET A 87 -11.83 5.76 -11.90
N ASP A 88 -12.55 4.68 -12.14
CA ASP A 88 -12.54 3.51 -11.26
C ASP A 88 -11.34 2.65 -11.63
N PHE A 89 -10.51 2.31 -10.65
CA PHE A 89 -9.29 1.53 -10.81
C PHE A 89 -9.26 0.41 -9.78
N MET A 90 -9.26 -0.82 -10.27
CA MET A 90 -9.25 -2.02 -9.46
C MET A 90 -8.01 -2.83 -9.78
N TYR A 91 -7.46 -3.52 -8.79
CA TYR A 91 -6.47 -4.56 -9.05
C TYR A 91 -6.61 -5.75 -8.12
N TRP A 92 -6.07 -6.88 -8.59
CA TRP A 92 -5.86 -8.10 -7.81
C TRP A 92 -4.41 -8.51 -7.98
N ILE A 93 -3.73 -8.78 -6.88
CA ILE A 93 -2.30 -9.10 -6.88
C ILE A 93 -2.05 -10.40 -6.13
N LYS A 94 -1.12 -11.20 -6.67
CA LYS A 94 -0.39 -12.22 -5.92
C LYS A 94 1.07 -11.82 -5.94
N SER A 95 1.73 -11.76 -4.79
CA SER A 95 3.10 -11.28 -4.68
C SER A 95 3.92 -12.07 -3.68
N ASN A 96 5.17 -12.33 -4.01
CA ASN A 96 6.20 -12.74 -3.07
C ASN A 96 7.24 -11.62 -3.01
N TYR A 97 7.66 -11.22 -1.82
CA TYR A 97 8.77 -10.29 -1.69
C TYR A 97 9.61 -10.60 -0.47
N THR A 98 10.81 -10.05 -0.50
CA THR A 98 11.76 -10.11 0.60
C THR A 98 12.37 -8.73 0.74
N THR A 99 12.28 -8.17 1.94
CA THR A 99 12.94 -6.94 2.37
C THR A 99 14.05 -7.29 3.37
N PRO A 100 14.85 -6.32 3.82
CA PRO A 100 15.81 -6.54 4.91
C PRO A 100 15.17 -7.04 6.22
N ARG A 101 13.92 -6.63 6.51
CA ARG A 101 13.24 -6.90 7.78
C ARG A 101 12.19 -8.01 7.72
N ILE A 102 11.61 -8.26 6.55
CA ILE A 102 10.51 -9.23 6.43
C ILE A 102 10.54 -9.92 5.06
N SER A 103 10.11 -11.17 5.01
CA SER A 103 9.72 -11.84 3.77
C SER A 103 8.25 -12.21 3.83
N SER A 104 7.57 -12.15 2.70
CA SER A 104 6.13 -12.43 2.67
C SER A 104 5.67 -13.06 1.36
N SER A 105 4.61 -13.86 1.47
CA SER A 105 3.81 -14.36 0.35
C SER A 105 2.38 -13.92 0.55
N ASP A 106 1.90 -13.07 -0.36
CA ASP A 106 0.71 -12.26 -0.17
C ASP A 106 -0.23 -12.37 -1.37
N THR A 107 -1.52 -12.24 -1.08
CA THR A 107 -2.54 -11.93 -2.05
C THR A 107 -3.26 -10.65 -1.64
N GLY A 108 -3.77 -9.90 -2.60
CA GLY A 108 -4.46 -8.66 -2.26
C GLY A 108 -5.33 -8.17 -3.39
N TRP A 109 -6.13 -7.17 -3.07
CA TRP A 109 -6.97 -6.48 -4.02
C TRP A 109 -7.18 -5.04 -3.58
N ALA A 110 -7.53 -4.19 -4.54
CA ALA A 110 -7.92 -2.82 -4.24
C ALA A 110 -9.01 -2.34 -5.18
N ASN A 111 -9.83 -1.41 -4.66
CA ASN A 111 -10.85 -0.69 -5.39
C ASN A 111 -10.67 0.80 -5.11
N PHE A 112 -10.14 1.52 -6.09
CA PHE A 112 -9.88 2.96 -6.00
C PHE A 112 -10.77 3.74 -6.96
N LYS A 113 -11.13 4.93 -6.52
CA LYS A 113 -11.75 5.97 -7.33
C LYS A 113 -10.80 7.14 -7.41
N LEU A 114 -10.27 7.39 -8.60
CA LEU A 114 -9.45 8.54 -8.90
C LEU A 114 -10.35 9.66 -9.41
N THR A 115 -10.12 10.88 -8.94
CA THR A 115 -10.85 12.09 -9.32
C THR A 115 -9.90 13.28 -9.43
N LYS A 116 -10.39 14.42 -9.92
CA LYS A 116 -9.63 15.67 -9.98
C LYS A 116 -8.32 15.50 -10.76
N PHE A 117 -8.33 14.83 -11.91
CA PHE A 117 -7.13 14.54 -12.70
C PHE A 117 -7.14 15.16 -14.11
N VAL A 118 -8.31 15.56 -14.61
CA VAL A 118 -8.44 16.25 -15.90
C VAL A 118 -7.87 17.68 -15.79
N LEU A 119 -6.90 18.01 -16.66
CA LEU A 119 -6.24 19.32 -16.73
C LEU A 119 -5.62 19.79 -15.39
N ARG A 120 -5.20 18.83 -14.56
CA ARG A 120 -4.54 19.06 -13.26
C ARG A 120 -3.21 18.34 -13.21
N ASP A 121 -2.34 18.83 -12.34
CA ASP A 121 -1.01 18.25 -12.08
C ASP A 121 -1.04 17.13 -11.02
N SER A 122 -2.18 16.91 -10.37
CA SER A 122 -2.39 15.86 -9.38
C SER A 122 -3.68 15.10 -9.63
N CYS A 123 -3.89 14.01 -8.90
CA CYS A 123 -5.19 13.33 -8.78
C CYS A 123 -5.50 13.07 -7.30
N THR A 124 -6.78 12.96 -6.96
CA THR A 124 -7.24 12.53 -5.63
C THR A 124 -7.79 11.12 -5.71
N ILE A 125 -7.31 10.25 -4.83
CA ILE A 125 -7.63 8.83 -4.78
C ILE A 125 -8.31 8.51 -3.46
N ASN A 126 -9.48 7.90 -3.55
CA ASN A 126 -10.23 7.35 -2.42
C ASN A 126 -10.51 5.87 -2.67
N GLY A 127 -10.62 5.06 -1.63
CA GLY A 127 -11.04 3.66 -1.80
C GLY A 127 -10.46 2.72 -0.77
N THR A 128 -10.42 1.42 -1.11
CA THR A 128 -9.98 0.37 -0.20
C THR A 128 -8.87 -0.47 -0.80
N PHE A 129 -7.93 -0.88 0.05
CA PHE A 129 -6.87 -1.83 -0.25
C PHE A 129 -6.90 -2.94 0.80
N ASN A 130 -6.88 -4.18 0.35
CA ASN A 130 -6.86 -5.35 1.20
C ASN A 130 -5.71 -6.25 0.79
N LYS A 131 -5.01 -6.79 1.78
CA LYS A 131 -3.87 -7.67 1.56
C LYS A 131 -3.78 -8.69 2.67
N GLU A 132 -3.66 -9.95 2.29
CA GLU A 132 -3.54 -11.08 3.20
C GLU A 132 -2.26 -11.84 2.86
N GLY A 133 -1.46 -12.12 3.88
CA GLY A 133 -0.11 -12.63 3.72
C GLY A 133 0.36 -13.51 4.86
N ILE A 134 1.35 -14.36 4.54
CA ILE A 134 2.17 -15.05 5.53
C ILE A 134 3.51 -14.36 5.59
N HIS A 135 3.78 -13.74 6.74
CA HIS A 135 4.98 -12.98 7.00
C HIS A 135 5.97 -13.79 7.82
N THR A 136 7.25 -13.65 7.48
CA THR A 136 8.35 -14.12 8.31
C THR A 136 9.27 -12.94 8.57
N SER A 137 9.33 -12.53 9.83
CA SER A 137 10.27 -11.50 10.27
C SER A 137 11.71 -12.01 10.12
N LYS A 138 12.64 -11.12 9.82
CA LYS A 138 14.09 -11.35 9.83
C LYS A 138 14.76 -10.70 11.03
N VAL A 139 13.99 -9.97 11.81
CA VAL A 139 14.38 -9.30 13.05
C VAL A 139 13.54 -9.88 14.20
N ARG A 140 13.75 -9.40 15.43
CA ARG A 140 12.84 -9.65 16.57
C ARG A 140 12.47 -11.13 16.79
N GLY A 141 13.45 -12.02 16.65
CA GLY A 141 13.26 -13.46 16.86
C GLY A 141 12.68 -14.23 15.67
N MET A 142 12.63 -13.61 14.48
CA MET A 142 12.19 -14.24 13.23
C MET A 142 10.79 -14.85 13.30
N LYS A 143 9.88 -14.17 14.01
CA LYS A 143 8.49 -14.61 14.18
C LYS A 143 7.82 -14.82 12.83
N GLN A 144 7.02 -15.87 12.74
CA GLN A 144 6.14 -16.11 11.60
C GLN A 144 4.69 -15.84 12.03
N PHE A 145 3.95 -15.15 11.16
CA PHE A 145 2.57 -14.78 11.44
C PHE A 145 1.78 -14.56 10.14
N THR A 146 0.47 -14.76 10.20
CA THR A 146 -0.46 -14.30 9.18
C THR A 146 -0.82 -12.85 9.43
N ASN A 147 -1.15 -12.10 8.38
CA ASN A 147 -1.63 -10.73 8.50
C ASN A 147 -2.67 -10.46 7.40
N ARG A 148 -3.84 -10.00 7.81
CA ARG A 148 -4.89 -9.43 6.98
C ARG A 148 -4.93 -7.94 7.24
N LEU A 149 -4.44 -7.19 6.26
CA LEU A 149 -4.38 -5.75 6.24
C LEU A 149 -5.54 -5.18 5.42
N THR A 150 -6.39 -4.39 6.07
CA THR A 150 -7.41 -3.57 5.41
C THR A 150 -7.04 -2.10 5.58
N ALA A 151 -6.96 -1.39 4.46
CA ALA A 151 -6.63 0.03 4.40
C ALA A 151 -7.74 0.80 3.67
N THR A 152 -8.22 1.89 4.28
CA THR A 152 -9.18 2.81 3.67
C THR A 152 -8.50 4.14 3.40
N LEU A 153 -8.39 4.49 2.13
CA LEU A 153 -7.74 5.70 1.64
C LEU A 153 -8.75 6.84 1.60
N ILE A 154 -8.39 7.95 2.24
CA ILE A 154 -9.18 9.17 2.32
C ILE A 154 -8.34 10.31 1.77
N ASP A 155 -8.83 10.92 0.69
CA ASP A 155 -8.23 12.08 0.02
C ASP A 155 -6.73 11.96 -0.22
N VAL A 156 -6.29 10.78 -0.68
CA VAL A 156 -4.88 10.55 -1.03
C VAL A 156 -4.56 11.28 -2.32
N ILE A 157 -3.65 12.26 -2.27
CA ILE A 157 -3.25 13.08 -3.41
C ILE A 157 -1.96 12.53 -3.99
N VAL A 158 -1.97 12.28 -5.30
CA VAL A 158 -0.79 11.84 -6.05
C VAL A 158 -0.44 12.87 -7.11
N ASP A 159 0.82 13.30 -7.15
CA ASP A 159 1.34 14.19 -8.17
C ASP A 159 1.55 13.42 -9.49
N LYS A 160 1.02 13.93 -10.59
CA LYS A 160 1.06 13.25 -11.89
C LYS A 160 2.42 13.35 -12.56
N ARG A 161 3.26 14.33 -12.23
CA ARG A 161 4.60 14.44 -12.85
C ARG A 161 5.58 13.45 -12.25
N THR A 162 5.59 13.36 -10.93
CA THR A 162 6.50 12.53 -10.13
C THR A 162 5.92 11.14 -9.83
N LYS A 163 4.60 10.96 -9.97
CA LYS A 163 3.85 9.76 -9.60
C LYS A 163 3.97 9.41 -8.11
N ARG A 164 4.24 10.42 -7.27
CA ARG A 164 4.42 10.26 -5.82
C ARG A 164 3.18 10.70 -5.07
N VAL A 165 2.88 9.98 -3.98
CA VAL A 165 1.85 10.40 -3.02
C VAL A 165 2.41 11.60 -2.25
N VAL A 166 1.69 12.71 -2.27
CA VAL A 166 2.12 13.97 -1.62
C VAL A 166 1.32 14.27 -0.36
N HIS A 167 0.10 13.74 -0.26
CA HIS A 167 -0.78 13.95 0.87
C HIS A 167 -1.78 12.79 1.00
N GLY A 168 -2.31 12.56 2.20
CA GLY A 168 -3.48 11.71 2.39
C GLY A 168 -3.52 11.04 3.75
N THR A 169 -4.68 10.48 4.06
CA THR A 169 -4.91 9.70 5.28
C THR A 169 -5.36 8.29 4.92
N ILE A 170 -4.81 7.30 5.62
CA ILE A 170 -5.13 5.90 5.42
C ILE A 170 -5.46 5.27 6.76
N ASN A 171 -6.72 4.88 6.93
CA ASN A 171 -7.16 4.15 8.12
C ASN A 171 -6.85 2.66 7.93
N ILE A 172 -6.26 2.04 8.94
CA ILE A 172 -5.68 0.70 8.88
C ILE A 172 -6.31 -0.20 9.94
N ILE A 173 -6.62 -1.43 9.53
CA ILE A 173 -6.89 -2.57 10.42
C ILE A 173 -5.93 -3.67 9.99
N ALA A 174 -5.18 -4.22 10.94
CA ALA A 174 -4.25 -5.33 10.73
C ALA A 174 -4.56 -6.43 11.76
N GLU A 175 -4.94 -7.61 11.27
CA GLU A 175 -5.34 -8.74 12.12
C GLU A 175 -4.75 -10.05 11.62
N GLY A 176 -4.47 -10.98 12.53
CA GLY A 176 -3.91 -12.27 12.15
C GLY A 176 -3.52 -13.11 13.34
N GLU A 177 -2.68 -14.12 13.09
CA GLU A 177 -2.25 -15.10 14.08
C GLU A 177 -0.75 -15.34 13.98
N SER A 178 -0.08 -15.50 15.11
CA SER A 178 1.27 -16.05 15.19
C SER A 178 1.31 -17.54 14.79
N SER A 179 2.51 -18.08 14.59
CA SER A 179 2.71 -19.49 14.25
C SER A 179 2.22 -20.50 15.30
N ASP A 180 1.94 -20.07 16.53
CA ASP A 180 1.34 -20.90 17.59
C ASP A 180 -0.19 -20.72 17.72
N GLY A 181 -0.81 -19.93 16.83
CA GLY A 181 -2.25 -19.68 16.81
C GLY A 181 -2.72 -18.55 17.72
N THR A 182 -1.81 -17.77 18.31
CA THR A 182 -2.17 -16.60 19.12
C THR A 182 -2.62 -15.46 18.20
N ALA A 183 -3.89 -15.07 18.32
CA ALA A 183 -4.47 -13.99 17.53
C ALA A 183 -4.03 -12.59 18.00
N TYR A 184 -3.96 -11.65 17.06
CA TYR A 184 -3.71 -10.24 17.32
C TYR A 184 -4.60 -9.36 16.43
N SER A 185 -4.85 -8.12 16.86
CA SER A 185 -5.53 -7.10 16.06
C SER A 185 -5.04 -5.72 16.46
N TYR A 186 -4.70 -4.91 15.46
CA TYR A 186 -4.23 -3.54 15.61
C TYR A 186 -5.00 -2.62 14.68
N THR A 187 -5.30 -1.43 15.16
CA THR A 187 -5.87 -0.36 14.35
C THR A 187 -4.90 0.80 14.30
N GLY A 188 -4.88 1.51 13.16
CA GLY A 188 -4.00 2.65 13.04
C GLY A 188 -4.43 3.65 11.98
N VAL A 189 -3.74 4.77 11.99
CA VAL A 189 -3.91 5.85 11.00
C VAL A 189 -2.54 6.18 10.46
N LEU A 190 -2.39 6.05 9.14
CA LEU A 190 -1.20 6.47 8.42
C LEU A 190 -1.48 7.79 7.72
N SER A 191 -0.69 8.81 8.07
CA SER A 191 -0.79 10.15 7.50
C SER A 191 0.43 10.46 6.64
N ILE A 192 0.19 10.96 5.44
CA ILE A 192 1.22 11.31 4.46
C ILE A 192 1.21 12.82 4.31
N PHE A 193 2.33 13.48 4.59
CA PHE A 193 2.45 14.94 4.51
C PHE A 193 3.56 15.42 3.59
N SER A 194 4.55 14.57 3.27
CA SER A 194 5.61 14.94 2.31
C SER A 194 6.39 13.74 1.77
N ASP A 195 7.11 14.03 0.68
CA ASP A 195 8.12 13.31 -0.10
C ASP A 195 8.64 11.94 0.42
N SER A 196 7.73 10.97 0.54
CA SER A 196 7.98 9.54 0.85
C SER A 196 8.02 9.14 2.32
N ILE A 197 7.78 10.06 3.25
CA ILE A 197 7.68 9.73 4.68
C ILE A 197 6.22 9.80 5.13
N ALA A 198 5.79 8.78 5.86
CA ALA A 198 4.48 8.75 6.50
C ALA A 198 4.61 8.55 8.00
N THR A 199 3.68 9.12 8.75
CA THR A 199 3.52 8.86 10.18
C THR A 199 2.41 7.83 10.34
N LEU A 200 2.74 6.66 10.89
CA LEU A 200 1.77 5.65 11.30
C LEU A 200 1.60 5.74 12.82
N ILE A 201 0.37 5.95 13.27
CA ILE A 201 -0.02 5.73 14.66
C ILE A 201 -0.73 4.38 14.70
N LEU A 202 -0.16 3.40 15.40
CA LEU A 202 -0.73 2.07 15.57
C LEU A 202 -1.04 1.88 17.05
N ASN A 203 -2.32 1.80 17.39
CA ASN A 203 -2.81 2.01 18.76
C ASN A 203 -2.24 3.32 19.34
N ASP A 204 -1.34 3.24 20.32
CA ASP A 204 -0.72 4.40 21.00
C ASP A 204 0.77 4.56 20.63
N GLN A 205 1.31 3.78 19.68
CA GLN A 205 2.70 3.91 19.24
C GLN A 205 2.81 4.65 17.91
N THR A 206 3.74 5.60 17.86
CA THR A 206 4.03 6.38 16.66
C THR A 206 5.25 5.81 15.93
N TYR A 207 5.11 5.65 14.61
CA TYR A 207 6.16 5.20 13.71
C TYR A 207 6.34 6.17 12.55
N GLU A 208 7.59 6.38 12.16
CA GLU A 208 7.94 6.88 10.84
C GLU A 208 8.08 5.71 9.86
N ILE A 209 7.44 5.82 8.69
CA ILE A 209 7.54 4.85 7.60
C ILE A 209 8.10 5.52 6.37
N ASP A 210 9.21 4.98 5.87
CA ASP A 210 9.72 5.29 4.54
C ASP A 210 8.93 4.52 3.48
N LEU A 211 8.09 5.22 2.72
CA LEU A 211 7.24 4.68 1.65
C LEU A 211 8.03 4.24 0.40
N ILE A 212 9.34 4.51 0.33
CA ILE A 212 10.21 3.92 -0.68
C ILE A 212 10.65 2.54 -0.23
N THR A 213 11.21 2.43 0.98
CA THR A 213 11.89 1.22 1.44
C THR A 213 11.02 0.28 2.28
N GLY A 214 9.96 0.80 2.87
CA GLY A 214 9.10 0.09 3.84
C GLY A 214 9.71 -0.02 5.23
N ASN A 215 10.83 0.65 5.47
CA ASN A 215 11.47 0.66 6.78
C ASN A 215 10.60 1.45 7.76
N THR A 216 10.51 0.93 8.97
CA THR A 216 9.80 1.56 10.07
C THR A 216 10.77 1.93 11.20
N THR A 217 10.53 3.09 11.80
CA THR A 217 11.27 3.59 12.94
C THR A 217 10.25 4.04 13.98
N TRP A 218 10.30 3.44 15.17
CA TRP A 218 9.51 3.90 16.29
C TRP A 218 10.00 5.28 16.75
N ILE A 219 9.05 6.18 17.04
CA ILE A 219 9.32 7.51 17.59
C ILE A 219 8.92 7.46 19.06
N GLU A 220 9.88 7.72 19.95
CA GLU A 220 9.59 7.94 21.37
C GLU A 220 8.66 9.15 21.50
N ASP A 221 7.57 8.99 22.25
CA ASP A 221 6.77 10.14 22.66
C ASP A 221 7.67 11.02 23.54
N ASP A 222 7.92 12.25 23.09
CA ASP A 222 8.64 13.25 23.87
C ASP A 222 7.70 13.66 25.02
N ASP A 223 7.71 12.87 26.09
CA ASP A 223 7.13 13.23 27.37
C ASP A 223 7.86 14.47 27.87
N GLY A 224 7.38 15.64 27.43
CA GLY A 224 7.94 16.93 27.76
C GLY A 224 8.22 17.04 29.26
N GLY A 225 9.50 17.22 29.59
CA GLY A 225 9.97 17.51 30.94
C GLY A 225 9.48 18.85 31.49
#